data_AF-A0A538DB23-F1
#
_entry.id   AF-A0A538DB23-F1
#
_cell.length_a   1.000
_cell.length_b   1.000
_cell.length_c   1.000
_cell.angle_alpha   90.00
_cell.angle_beta   90.00
_cell.angle_gamma   90.00
#
_symmetry.space_group_name_H-M   'P 1'
#
loop_
_entity.id
_entity.type
_entity.pdbx_description
1 polymer ?
#
loop_
_entity_poly.entity_id
_entity_poly.type
_entity_poly.pdbx_seq_one_letter_code
_entity_poly.pdbx_strand_id
1 'polypeptide(L)'
;MPGNRGRHSKKVGGGRATPKGTKPSSHTSAHVRAIFADAAEVVGDDPIEAEAFASSFQQVFRSHGSVRQSLATTDEVLREALRVGGVVGLFVARSIGLYGPHAARNRAGSVYDKVATKTPPPRWLVAMGNVTVGDAVMLRDQYGDGYGLYLEYDDQSGTRSIGVYIDANMGAIAKDIIDGPPLSLIREMVVAEPQIEIVPVDHAEARARVEAAFSQLDELDDYELSEDLDDLRALAEHRFSLLPSGGSVPVETHELSDAERDALIEAFVSSRHFFGLPNEAREIGESICDFADEGDGDPLRWSPVVVEIFLTGWVPSEIVADDEYYRDIPIVLRSWIRFAGERRGLQADLIDETVQSVDQWLDEYYDLVRSPDVRGPAQQLVDALTLAGVDLDDNDAVQSFIDDYNAGLADVDIDLDRADEGLLAQWRAFETQLVDVMRSSLPALRGVEQPTALVEASAEAVRAGIRESVSPFAEAASVADLGPDELDRIGDLDLVSSIATAWFEPVPDMRDGHQLEISDDELAQAASLEHTDLLRVIVILATDGPGSPASANTLAKLVDIDDPDDRDLVRGAFANFVTVWQAMGVVDASARLTALGHWLLPRAFARRWGGDFDE
;
A
#
# COMPACT_ATOMS: atom_id res chain seq x y z
N MET A 1 57.95 -13.79 69.54
CA MET A 1 57.52 -14.09 70.92
C MET A 1 56.74 -12.87 71.44
N PRO A 2 55.58 -13.04 72.12
CA PRO A 2 54.25 -13.09 71.49
C PRO A 2 53.23 -12.07 72.05
N GLY A 3 52.01 -12.01 71.47
CA GLY A 3 50.78 -11.49 72.09
C GLY A 3 49.93 -10.62 71.15
N ASN A 4 48.95 -11.08 70.34
CA ASN A 4 47.68 -11.81 70.56
C ASN A 4 46.44 -10.88 70.76
N ARG A 5 45.43 -11.08 69.86
CA ARG A 5 43.98 -10.73 69.90
C ARG A 5 43.55 -9.24 69.84
N GLY A 6 42.51 -8.83 69.09
CA GLY A 6 41.56 -9.56 68.24
C GLY A 6 40.48 -8.63 67.60
N ARG A 7 39.84 -9.16 66.55
CA ARG A 7 38.53 -8.88 65.91
C ARG A 7 38.10 -7.44 65.51
N HIS A 8 37.81 -7.24 64.21
CA HIS A 8 36.46 -6.92 63.70
C HIS A 8 36.36 -7.19 62.17
N SER A 9 35.14 -7.50 61.71
CA SER A 9 34.75 -7.99 60.38
C SER A 9 34.86 -6.94 59.27
N LYS A 10 35.28 -7.37 58.07
CA LYS A 10 35.38 -6.55 56.84
C LYS A 10 34.08 -6.62 56.03
N LYS A 11 33.54 -5.44 55.68
CA LYS A 11 32.82 -5.19 54.42
C LYS A 11 33.86 -5.11 53.29
N VAL A 12 33.56 -5.69 52.12
CA VAL A 12 34.24 -5.36 50.85
C VAL A 12 33.17 -5.11 49.81
N GLY A 13 33.13 -3.89 49.32
CA GLY A 13 32.41 -3.51 48.11
C GLY A 13 33.39 -3.16 47.00
N GLY A 14 32.91 -3.29 45.77
CA GLY A 14 33.26 -2.42 44.65
C GLY A 14 34.48 -2.80 43.83
N GLY A 15 34.24 -3.41 42.67
CA GLY A 15 35.20 -3.47 41.57
C GLY A 15 35.00 -4.68 40.66
N ARG A 16 33.91 -4.70 39.87
CA ARG A 16 33.75 -5.68 38.79
C ARG A 16 33.81 -4.95 37.45
N ALA A 17 34.84 -5.31 36.68
CA ALA A 17 35.10 -4.83 35.34
C ALA A 17 33.92 -5.14 34.40
N THR A 18 33.52 -4.15 33.63
CA THR A 18 32.59 -4.29 32.51
C THR A 18 33.27 -5.09 31.37
N PRO A 19 32.62 -6.12 30.81
CA PRO A 19 33.10 -6.76 29.59
C PRO A 19 32.98 -5.77 28.41
N LYS A 20 34.01 -5.75 27.55
CA LYS A 20 34.04 -4.96 26.32
C LYS A 20 32.83 -5.29 25.45
N GLY A 21 32.08 -4.25 25.07
CA GLY A 21 31.02 -4.35 24.07
C GLY A 21 31.55 -4.93 22.76
N THR A 22 30.81 -5.90 22.25
CA THR A 22 30.94 -6.43 20.90
C THR A 22 30.72 -5.27 19.92
N LYS A 23 31.72 -4.95 19.11
CA LYS A 23 31.56 -4.00 18.00
C LYS A 23 30.56 -4.59 17.00
N PRO A 24 29.61 -3.81 16.46
CA PRO A 24 28.82 -4.27 15.33
C PRO A 24 29.78 -4.55 14.16
N SER A 25 29.64 -5.71 13.53
CA SER A 25 30.45 -6.11 12.39
C SER A 25 30.27 -5.12 11.24
N SER A 26 31.38 -4.60 10.73
CA SER A 26 31.47 -3.63 9.63
C SER A 26 31.24 -4.26 8.26
N HIS A 27 30.18 -5.05 8.09
CA HIS A 27 29.86 -5.62 6.79
C HIS A 27 29.00 -4.64 5.99
N THR A 28 29.60 -4.00 5.00
CA THR A 28 28.89 -3.31 3.91
C THR A 28 28.04 -4.34 3.17
N SER A 29 26.79 -4.04 2.84
CA SER A 29 25.90 -4.95 2.10
C SER A 29 26.39 -5.18 0.67
N ALA A 30 25.83 -6.20 -0.01
CA ALA A 30 26.14 -6.46 -1.42
C ALA A 30 25.65 -5.32 -2.32
N HIS A 31 24.44 -4.81 -2.08
CA HIS A 31 23.87 -3.66 -2.78
C HIS A 31 24.74 -2.42 -2.64
N VAL A 32 25.19 -2.08 -1.42
CA VAL A 32 26.10 -0.94 -1.23
C VAL A 32 27.43 -1.16 -1.94
N ARG A 33 27.97 -2.38 -2.02
CA ARG A 33 29.18 -2.61 -2.82
C ARG A 33 28.95 -2.40 -4.33
N ALA A 34 27.81 -2.82 -4.86
CA ALA A 34 27.46 -2.64 -6.27
C ALA A 34 27.38 -1.16 -6.63
N ILE A 35 26.64 -0.37 -5.83
CA ILE A 35 26.51 1.10 -6.00
C ILE A 35 27.88 1.77 -6.16
N PHE A 36 28.87 1.40 -5.34
CA PHE A 36 30.20 2.02 -5.42
C PHE A 36 31.07 1.48 -6.56
N ALA A 37 30.81 0.27 -7.04
CA ALA A 37 31.47 -0.27 -8.23
C ALA A 37 30.97 0.47 -9.46
N ASP A 38 29.65 0.57 -9.63
CA ASP A 38 29.00 1.22 -10.77
C ASP A 38 29.30 2.73 -10.76
N ALA A 39 29.25 3.37 -9.58
CA ALA A 39 29.69 4.75 -9.41
C ALA A 39 31.15 4.97 -9.82
N ALA A 40 32.04 3.97 -9.67
CA ALA A 40 33.43 4.11 -10.09
C ALA A 40 33.61 4.03 -11.61
N GLU A 41 32.66 3.43 -12.33
CA GLU A 41 32.65 3.36 -13.79
C GLU A 41 32.16 4.69 -14.38
N VAL A 42 31.06 5.25 -13.86
CA VAL A 42 30.46 6.49 -14.42
C VAL A 42 31.18 7.78 -14.01
N VAL A 43 31.89 7.79 -12.87
CA VAL A 43 32.61 8.96 -12.35
C VAL A 43 33.90 9.19 -13.16
N GLY A 44 33.76 9.66 -14.39
CA GLY A 44 34.89 9.93 -15.28
C GLY A 44 34.56 10.10 -16.75
N ASP A 45 33.44 9.53 -17.21
CA ASP A 45 33.14 9.36 -18.63
C ASP A 45 32.28 10.50 -19.19
N ASP A 46 31.08 10.72 -18.62
CA ASP A 46 30.14 11.76 -19.08
C ASP A 46 29.29 12.30 -17.89
N PRO A 47 29.22 13.62 -17.66
CA PRO A 47 28.34 14.18 -16.65
C PRO A 47 26.84 13.84 -16.81
N ILE A 48 26.38 13.56 -18.04
CA ILE A 48 24.99 13.14 -18.30
C ILE A 48 24.77 11.72 -17.75
N GLU A 49 25.64 10.77 -18.13
CA GLU A 49 25.58 9.39 -17.62
C GLU A 49 25.70 9.36 -16.09
N ALA A 50 26.55 10.23 -15.52
CA ALA A 50 26.67 10.36 -14.08
C ALA A 50 25.38 10.88 -13.41
N GLU A 51 24.62 11.78 -14.03
CA GLU A 51 23.34 12.23 -13.46
C GLU A 51 22.22 11.21 -13.62
N ALA A 52 22.16 10.48 -14.75
CA ALA A 52 21.23 9.38 -14.93
C ALA A 52 21.48 8.28 -13.88
N PHE A 53 22.74 7.85 -13.70
CA PHE A 53 23.09 6.92 -12.64
C PHE A 53 22.81 7.46 -11.24
N ALA A 54 23.04 8.77 -11.01
CA ALA A 54 22.73 9.38 -9.72
C ALA A 54 21.23 9.33 -9.40
N SER A 55 20.37 9.37 -10.42
CA SER A 55 18.94 9.24 -10.31
C SER A 55 18.52 7.79 -10.03
N SER A 56 18.95 6.84 -10.87
CA SER A 56 18.56 5.42 -10.73
C SER A 56 18.96 4.83 -9.39
N PHE A 57 20.15 5.20 -8.91
CA PHE A 57 20.63 4.80 -7.60
C PHE A 57 19.68 5.20 -6.45
N GLN A 58 18.83 6.24 -6.58
CA GLN A 58 17.90 6.61 -5.50
C GLN A 58 16.84 5.53 -5.23
N GLN A 59 16.54 4.66 -6.19
CA GLN A 59 15.54 3.60 -6.06
C GLN A 59 15.88 2.60 -4.96
N VAL A 60 17.16 2.41 -4.66
CA VAL A 60 17.61 1.52 -3.57
C VAL A 60 17.13 1.97 -2.19
N PHE A 61 16.72 3.24 -2.05
CA PHE A 61 16.18 3.82 -0.82
C PHE A 61 14.66 3.79 -0.75
N ARG A 62 13.98 3.54 -1.88
CA ARG A 62 12.52 3.44 -1.92
C ARG A 62 12.08 2.06 -1.46
N SER A 63 10.98 2.03 -0.75
CA SER A 63 10.30 0.81 -0.35
C SER A 63 9.42 0.37 -1.51
N HIS A 64 9.64 -0.84 -2.03
CA HIS A 64 8.83 -1.42 -3.11
C HIS A 64 8.12 -2.69 -2.62
N GLY A 65 6.95 -2.94 -3.21
CA GLY A 65 6.13 -4.15 -3.05
C GLY A 65 5.47 -4.31 -1.68
N SER A 66 4.67 -5.38 -1.55
CA SER A 66 3.88 -5.74 -0.35
C SER A 66 4.65 -5.80 0.99
N VAL A 67 5.99 -5.85 0.98
CA VAL A 67 6.83 -5.91 2.19
C VAL A 67 7.54 -4.56 2.50
N ARG A 68 7.34 -3.51 1.69
CA ARG A 68 7.86 -2.13 1.86
C ARG A 68 9.28 -2.03 2.47
N GLN A 69 10.25 -2.81 1.96
CA GLN A 69 11.66 -2.74 2.40
C GLN A 69 12.57 -2.11 1.36
N SER A 70 13.43 -1.17 1.79
CA SER A 70 14.51 -0.60 0.97
C SER A 70 15.72 -1.55 0.89
N LEU A 71 16.41 -1.54 -0.25
CA LEU A 71 17.59 -2.39 -0.51
C LEU A 71 18.84 -1.93 0.25
N ALA A 72 18.91 -0.64 0.62
CA ALA A 72 19.96 -0.05 1.42
C ALA A 72 19.44 1.15 2.22
N THR A 73 20.13 1.49 3.31
CA THR A 73 19.85 2.73 4.06
C THR A 73 20.80 3.85 3.62
N THR A 74 20.32 5.09 3.61
CA THR A 74 21.14 6.27 3.29
C THR A 74 22.35 6.40 4.24
N ASP A 75 22.19 6.04 5.51
CA ASP A 75 23.27 6.03 6.51
C ASP A 75 24.34 4.98 6.23
N GLU A 76 23.99 3.82 5.67
CA GLU A 76 24.96 2.81 5.23
C GLU A 76 25.79 3.33 4.06
N VAL A 77 25.13 3.84 3.03
CA VAL A 77 25.78 4.36 1.83
C VAL A 77 26.68 5.56 2.14
N LEU A 78 26.22 6.49 3.00
CA LEU A 78 27.01 7.67 3.40
C LEU A 78 28.22 7.31 4.28
N ARG A 79 28.14 6.27 5.10
CA ARG A 79 29.30 5.74 5.83
C ARG A 79 30.33 5.16 4.86
N GLU A 80 29.87 4.45 3.85
CA GLU A 80 30.73 3.89 2.81
C GLU A 80 31.37 4.99 1.95
N ALA A 81 30.62 6.05 1.62
CA ALA A 81 31.13 7.21 0.89
C ALA A 81 32.30 7.90 1.62
N LEU A 82 32.19 8.05 2.95
CA LEU A 82 33.29 8.54 3.79
C LEU A 82 34.50 7.60 3.80
N ARG A 83 34.26 6.28 3.75
CA ARG A 83 35.31 5.25 3.81
C ARG A 83 36.08 5.17 2.49
N VAL A 84 35.38 5.14 1.36
CA VAL A 84 35.94 5.09 0.01
C VAL A 84 36.63 6.42 -0.31
N GLY A 85 35.97 7.54 -0.04
CA GLY A 85 36.49 8.88 -0.34
C GLY A 85 36.73 9.10 -1.83
N GLY A 86 37.65 10.00 -2.17
CA GLY A 86 37.96 10.32 -3.56
C GLY A 86 36.78 10.96 -4.32
N VAL A 87 36.83 10.91 -5.65
CA VAL A 87 35.75 11.46 -6.49
C VAL A 87 34.48 10.62 -6.39
N VAL A 88 34.59 9.29 -6.28
CA VAL A 88 33.43 8.38 -6.10
C VAL A 88 32.67 8.69 -4.81
N GLY A 89 33.38 8.83 -3.69
CA GLY A 89 32.74 9.19 -2.42
C GLY A 89 32.12 10.59 -2.42
N LEU A 90 32.72 11.54 -3.16
CA LEU A 90 32.11 12.86 -3.39
C LEU A 90 30.84 12.75 -4.22
N PHE A 91 30.89 12.00 -5.32
CA PHE A 91 29.77 11.80 -6.23
C PHE A 91 28.58 11.19 -5.50
N VAL A 92 28.75 10.04 -4.84
CA VAL A 92 27.65 9.38 -4.10
C VAL A 92 27.05 10.30 -3.04
N ALA A 93 27.88 11.04 -2.29
CA ALA A 93 27.39 12.00 -1.30
C ALA A 93 26.65 13.19 -1.94
N ARG A 94 27.11 13.68 -3.10
CA ARG A 94 26.44 14.73 -3.87
C ARG A 94 25.10 14.23 -4.42
N SER A 95 25.04 13.01 -4.95
CA SER A 95 23.82 12.38 -5.48
C SER A 95 22.74 12.27 -4.41
N ILE A 96 23.06 11.73 -3.21
CA ILE A 96 22.09 11.71 -2.09
C ILE A 96 21.70 13.13 -1.66
N GLY A 97 22.64 14.08 -1.70
CA GLY A 97 22.38 15.47 -1.33
C GLY A 97 21.40 16.20 -2.27
N LEU A 98 21.38 15.83 -3.56
CA LEU A 98 20.53 16.43 -4.58
C LEU A 98 19.22 15.66 -4.77
N TYR A 99 19.35 14.35 -4.98
CA TYR A 99 18.28 13.48 -5.46
C TYR A 99 17.70 12.58 -4.36
N GLY A 100 18.44 12.36 -3.28
CA GLY A 100 18.03 11.43 -2.22
C GLY A 100 16.96 11.94 -1.27
N PRO A 101 16.51 11.08 -0.34
CA PRO A 101 15.46 11.40 0.64
C PRO A 101 15.77 12.68 1.41
N HIS A 102 14.76 13.54 1.60
CA HIS A 102 14.92 14.86 2.21
C HIS A 102 15.65 14.81 3.57
N ALA A 103 15.33 13.82 4.40
CA ALA A 103 15.96 13.60 5.71
C ALA A 103 17.49 13.36 5.64
N ALA A 104 18.00 12.82 4.53
CA ALA A 104 19.41 12.48 4.36
C ALA A 104 20.26 13.61 3.76
N ARG A 105 19.65 14.61 3.11
CA ARG A 105 20.37 15.63 2.31
C ARG A 105 21.39 16.43 3.12
N ASN A 106 21.03 16.88 4.32
CA ASN A 106 21.94 17.62 5.22
C ASN A 106 23.15 16.77 5.64
N ARG A 107 22.91 15.48 5.91
CA ARG A 107 23.96 14.55 6.29
C ARG A 107 24.89 14.25 5.12
N ALA A 108 24.32 14.10 3.93
CA ALA A 108 25.06 13.91 2.68
C ALA A 108 25.98 15.10 2.38
N GLY A 109 25.50 16.34 2.54
CA GLY A 109 26.33 17.55 2.45
C GLY A 109 27.50 17.55 3.45
N SER A 110 27.24 17.16 4.70
CA SER A 110 28.30 17.02 5.72
C SER A 110 29.35 15.96 5.37
N VAL A 111 28.95 14.89 4.67
CA VAL A 111 29.86 13.85 4.17
C VAL A 111 30.67 14.37 3.00
N TYR A 112 30.00 15.01 2.04
CA TYR A 112 30.63 15.64 0.89
C TYR A 112 31.75 16.60 1.32
N ASP A 113 31.45 17.53 2.24
CA ASP A 113 32.44 18.51 2.75
C ASP A 113 33.65 17.83 3.39
N LYS A 114 33.44 16.76 4.16
CA LYS A 114 34.52 15.99 4.79
C LYS A 114 35.41 15.31 3.76
N VAL A 115 34.84 14.70 2.72
CA VAL A 115 35.63 14.09 1.64
C VAL A 115 36.35 15.18 0.84
N ALA A 116 35.69 16.31 0.61
CA ALA A 116 36.22 17.45 -0.14
C ALA A 116 37.47 18.07 0.51
N THR A 117 37.61 17.98 1.84
CA THR A 117 38.83 18.44 2.53
C THR A 117 40.10 17.70 2.10
N LYS A 118 39.98 16.46 1.61
CA LYS A 118 41.10 15.61 1.17
C LYS A 118 41.19 15.51 -0.34
N THR A 119 40.07 15.58 -1.03
CA THR A 119 39.97 15.46 -2.49
C THR A 119 39.16 16.64 -3.02
N PRO A 120 39.76 17.63 -3.71
CA PRO A 120 38.98 18.69 -4.33
C PRO A 120 38.02 18.12 -5.40
N PRO A 121 36.74 18.51 -5.41
CA PRO A 121 35.78 18.01 -6.40
C PRO A 121 36.10 18.53 -7.82
N PRO A 122 35.93 17.70 -8.87
CA PRO A 122 35.96 18.16 -10.26
C PRO A 122 34.88 19.21 -10.53
N ARG A 123 35.11 20.07 -11.53
CA ARG A 123 34.17 21.16 -11.88
C ARG A 123 32.77 20.65 -12.23
N TRP A 124 32.68 19.59 -13.02
CA TRP A 124 31.40 19.01 -13.44
C TRP A 124 30.59 18.52 -12.24
N LEU A 125 31.26 17.95 -11.22
CA LEU A 125 30.59 17.46 -10.01
C LEU A 125 30.07 18.59 -9.13
N VAL A 126 30.79 19.73 -9.10
CA VAL A 126 30.31 20.95 -8.43
C VAL A 126 29.10 21.54 -9.15
N ALA A 127 29.07 21.46 -10.48
CA ALA A 127 27.98 21.94 -11.31
C ALA A 127 26.79 20.97 -11.39
N MET A 128 26.96 19.71 -10.98
CA MET A 128 25.88 18.70 -10.94
C MET A 128 24.65 19.22 -10.16
N GLY A 129 23.47 19.01 -10.73
CA GLY A 129 22.17 19.50 -10.28
C GLY A 129 21.94 21.00 -10.49
N ASN A 130 22.96 21.79 -10.84
CA ASN A 130 22.81 23.23 -11.04
C ASN A 130 22.47 23.54 -12.50
N VAL A 131 21.18 23.67 -12.78
CA VAL A 131 20.64 23.96 -14.10
C VAL A 131 19.88 25.28 -14.12
N THR A 132 19.72 25.86 -15.30
CA THR A 132 18.78 26.98 -15.52
C THR A 132 17.53 26.42 -16.17
N VAL A 133 16.40 26.46 -15.46
CA VAL A 133 15.11 26.02 -16.00
C VAL A 133 14.57 27.05 -17.00
N GLY A 134 14.07 26.56 -18.13
CA GLY A 134 13.46 27.31 -19.22
C GLY A 134 11.94 27.18 -19.21
N ASP A 135 11.34 27.10 -20.40
CA ASP A 135 9.89 26.97 -20.58
C ASP A 135 9.40 25.56 -20.20
N ALA A 136 8.15 25.48 -19.72
CA ALA A 136 7.41 24.24 -19.55
C ALA A 136 6.25 24.13 -20.56
N VAL A 137 6.08 22.96 -21.17
CA VAL A 137 5.02 22.67 -22.13
C VAL A 137 4.37 21.32 -21.88
N MET A 138 3.08 21.23 -22.15
CA MET A 138 2.31 20.00 -22.18
C MET A 138 2.10 19.58 -23.63
N LEU A 139 2.42 18.32 -23.93
CA LEU A 139 2.10 17.63 -25.16
C LEU A 139 0.92 16.71 -24.86
N ARG A 140 -0.24 16.99 -25.43
CA ARG A 140 -1.46 16.18 -25.23
C ARG A 140 -2.03 15.76 -26.57
N ASP A 141 -2.60 14.57 -26.63
CA ASP A 141 -3.39 14.15 -27.78
C ASP A 141 -4.86 14.63 -27.65
N GLN A 142 -5.66 14.36 -28.68
CA GLN A 142 -7.08 14.72 -28.69
C GLN A 142 -7.96 13.73 -27.90
N TYR A 143 -7.51 12.48 -27.70
CA TYR A 143 -8.25 11.48 -26.93
C TYR A 143 -8.29 11.86 -25.45
N GLY A 144 -7.18 12.37 -24.92
CA GLY A 144 -7.00 12.64 -23.49
C GLY A 144 -6.58 11.41 -22.70
N ASP A 145 -5.96 10.40 -23.34
CA ASP A 145 -5.43 9.21 -22.64
C ASP A 145 -4.28 9.55 -21.70
N GLY A 146 -3.57 10.62 -21.99
CA GLY A 146 -2.49 11.12 -21.18
C GLY A 146 -1.85 12.34 -21.80
N TYR A 147 -0.81 12.83 -21.15
CA TYR A 147 -0.02 13.93 -21.67
C TYR A 147 1.43 13.86 -21.18
N GLY A 148 2.35 14.30 -22.03
CA GLY A 148 3.74 14.52 -21.66
C GLY A 148 3.94 15.94 -21.17
N LEU A 149 4.38 16.12 -19.93
CA LEU A 149 4.76 17.42 -19.40
C LEU A 149 6.29 17.58 -19.48
N TYR A 150 6.75 18.50 -20.32
CA TYR A 150 8.16 18.72 -20.61
C TYR A 150 8.66 20.03 -20.02
N LEU A 151 9.84 19.97 -19.40
CA LEU A 151 10.57 21.12 -18.87
C LEU A 151 11.89 21.28 -19.60
N GLU A 152 12.11 22.42 -20.25
CA GLU A 152 13.42 22.78 -20.80
C GLU A 152 14.39 23.16 -19.69
N TYR A 153 15.66 22.79 -19.83
CA TYR A 153 16.72 23.27 -18.96
C TYR A 153 18.06 23.36 -19.68
N ASP A 154 18.89 24.29 -19.23
CA ASP A 154 20.27 24.44 -19.65
C ASP A 154 21.21 23.92 -18.55
N ASP A 155 22.14 23.04 -18.95
CA ASP A 155 23.24 22.57 -18.12
C ASP A 155 24.61 22.75 -18.81
N GLN A 156 25.62 22.08 -18.29
CA GLN A 156 26.99 22.13 -18.84
C GLN A 156 27.16 21.40 -20.18
N SER A 157 26.21 20.55 -20.54
CA SER A 157 26.18 19.75 -21.76
C SER A 157 25.32 20.42 -22.85
N GLY A 158 24.39 21.29 -22.47
CA GLY A 158 23.64 22.17 -23.38
C GLY A 158 22.18 22.31 -22.96
N THR A 159 21.36 22.82 -23.87
CA THR A 159 19.90 22.86 -23.72
C THR A 159 19.32 21.47 -23.95
N ARG A 160 18.42 21.03 -23.07
CA ARG A 160 17.71 19.75 -23.13
C ARG A 160 16.30 19.90 -22.55
N SER A 161 15.49 18.86 -22.62
CA SER A 161 14.26 18.79 -21.84
C SER A 161 14.16 17.49 -21.07
N ILE A 162 13.37 17.51 -20.00
CA ILE A 162 12.91 16.30 -19.32
C ILE A 162 11.39 16.27 -19.37
N GLY A 163 10.83 15.17 -19.87
CA GLY A 163 9.40 14.91 -19.96
C GLY A 163 8.96 13.92 -18.90
N VAL A 164 7.76 14.12 -18.34
CA VAL A 164 7.04 13.10 -17.56
C VAL A 164 5.75 12.80 -18.30
N TYR A 165 5.56 11.55 -18.71
CA TYR A 165 4.29 11.11 -19.29
C TYR A 165 3.32 10.74 -18.16
N ILE A 166 2.17 11.40 -18.14
CA ILE A 166 1.11 11.23 -17.14
C ILE A 166 -0.07 10.55 -17.82
N ASP A 167 -0.47 9.38 -17.31
CA ASP A 167 -1.49 8.51 -17.91
C ASP A 167 -2.85 8.69 -17.21
N ALA A 168 -3.82 9.27 -17.91
CA ALA A 168 -5.15 9.55 -17.36
C ALA A 168 -5.99 8.29 -17.17
N ASN A 169 -5.72 7.21 -17.92
CA ASN A 169 -6.43 5.95 -17.78
C ASN A 169 -6.04 5.19 -16.49
N MET A 170 -4.93 5.58 -15.86
CA MET A 170 -4.44 4.99 -14.62
C MET A 170 -4.43 6.03 -13.50
N GLY A 171 -5.49 6.84 -13.39
CA GLY A 171 -5.62 7.84 -12.32
C GLY A 171 -4.64 9.02 -12.43
N ALA A 172 -4.09 9.33 -13.60
CA ALA A 172 -3.09 10.39 -13.77
C ALA A 172 -1.77 10.14 -13.01
N ILE A 173 -1.28 8.90 -13.03
CA ILE A 173 0.06 8.54 -12.54
C ILE A 173 1.16 8.94 -13.52
N ALA A 174 2.37 9.14 -13.00
CA ALA A 174 3.57 9.22 -13.83
C ALA A 174 3.95 7.82 -14.32
N LYS A 175 3.85 7.58 -15.63
CA LYS A 175 4.06 6.26 -16.24
C LYS A 175 5.42 6.13 -16.92
N ASP A 176 6.00 7.24 -17.36
CA ASP A 176 7.28 7.23 -18.05
C ASP A 176 8.04 8.55 -17.93
N ILE A 177 9.35 8.52 -18.18
CA ILE A 177 10.22 9.71 -18.17
C ILE A 177 11.00 9.77 -19.47
N ILE A 178 11.06 10.95 -20.06
CA ILE A 178 11.64 11.17 -21.37
C ILE A 178 12.80 12.16 -21.22
N ASP A 179 14.03 11.67 -21.36
CA ASP A 179 15.20 12.55 -21.56
C ASP A 179 15.23 13.05 -23.01
N GLY A 180 14.75 14.28 -23.20
CA GLY A 180 14.39 14.83 -24.50
C GLY A 180 15.40 15.86 -25.04
N PRO A 181 15.34 16.13 -26.36
CA PRO A 181 16.06 17.24 -26.96
C PRO A 181 15.47 18.60 -26.49
N PRO A 182 16.07 19.75 -26.86
CA PRO A 182 15.45 21.06 -26.65
C PRO A 182 14.00 21.12 -27.14
N LEU A 183 13.17 21.93 -26.47
CA LEU A 183 11.76 22.07 -26.84
C LEU A 183 11.57 22.59 -28.26
N SER A 184 12.55 23.35 -28.78
CA SER A 184 12.55 23.77 -30.18
C SER A 184 12.51 22.59 -31.17
N LEU A 185 13.24 21.51 -30.91
CA LEU A 185 13.24 20.32 -31.75
C LEU A 185 11.96 19.50 -31.55
N ILE A 186 11.47 19.40 -30.30
CA ILE A 186 10.19 18.74 -30.01
C ILE A 186 9.06 19.43 -30.80
N ARG A 187 9.04 20.76 -30.81
CA ARG A 187 8.07 21.53 -31.60
C ARG A 187 8.17 21.21 -33.09
N GLU A 188 9.37 21.02 -33.64
CA GLU A 188 9.54 20.62 -35.05
C GLU A 188 9.02 19.20 -35.32
N MET A 189 9.26 18.26 -34.40
CA MET A 189 8.78 16.88 -34.53
C MET A 189 7.25 16.80 -34.51
N VAL A 190 6.60 17.55 -33.62
CA VAL A 190 5.14 17.56 -33.48
C VAL A 190 4.43 18.18 -34.70
N VAL A 191 5.09 18.99 -35.53
CA VAL A 191 4.49 19.50 -36.78
C VAL A 191 3.99 18.37 -37.70
N ALA A 192 4.62 17.20 -37.64
CA ALA A 192 4.21 16.03 -38.43
C ALA A 192 3.04 15.25 -37.83
N GLU A 193 2.65 15.53 -36.58
CA GLU A 193 1.64 14.81 -35.79
C GLU A 193 0.46 15.75 -35.45
N PRO A 194 -0.47 16.00 -36.39
CA PRO A 194 -1.53 17.01 -36.23
C PRO A 194 -2.51 16.72 -35.08
N GLN A 195 -2.48 15.51 -34.53
CA GLN A 195 -3.29 15.09 -33.38
C GLN A 195 -2.69 15.46 -32.02
N ILE A 196 -1.42 15.89 -31.98
CA ILE A 196 -0.73 16.31 -30.76
C ILE A 196 -0.72 17.84 -30.68
N GLU A 197 -1.22 18.37 -29.57
CA GLU A 197 -1.18 19.79 -29.25
C GLU A 197 -0.04 20.09 -28.26
N ILE A 198 0.73 21.17 -28.52
CA ILE A 198 1.70 21.71 -27.57
C ILE A 198 1.11 22.94 -26.89
N VAL A 199 0.87 22.84 -25.59
CA VAL A 199 0.30 23.90 -24.76
C VAL A 199 1.36 24.42 -23.78
N PRO A 200 1.65 25.73 -23.73
CA PRO A 200 2.47 26.29 -22.66
C PRO A 200 1.79 26.12 -21.30
N VAL A 201 2.56 25.75 -20.28
CA VAL A 201 2.04 25.53 -18.91
C VAL A 201 2.73 26.48 -17.94
N ASP A 202 1.97 27.00 -16.97
CA ASP A 202 2.56 27.78 -15.87
C ASP A 202 3.53 26.91 -15.06
N HIS A 203 4.66 27.48 -14.63
CA HIS A 203 5.69 26.70 -13.94
C HIS A 203 5.21 26.11 -12.61
N ALA A 204 4.36 26.83 -11.86
CA ALA A 204 3.85 26.33 -10.59
C ALA A 204 2.82 25.21 -10.82
N GLU A 205 2.01 25.33 -11.88
CA GLU A 205 1.10 24.26 -12.32
C GLU A 205 1.86 23.02 -12.79
N ALA A 206 2.90 23.19 -13.63
CA ALA A 206 3.71 22.10 -14.14
C ALA A 206 4.32 21.29 -12.98
N ARG A 207 4.89 21.98 -11.99
CA ARG A 207 5.39 21.34 -10.77
C ARG A 207 4.30 20.58 -10.02
N ALA A 208 3.14 21.20 -9.80
CA ALA A 208 2.04 20.58 -9.07
C ALA A 208 1.53 19.30 -9.74
N ARG A 209 1.43 19.29 -11.08
CA ARG A 209 1.03 18.10 -11.86
C ARG A 209 2.02 16.95 -11.71
N VAL A 210 3.33 17.22 -11.83
CA VAL A 210 4.36 16.19 -11.66
C VAL A 210 4.40 15.66 -10.23
N GLU A 211 4.32 16.55 -9.22
CA GLU A 211 4.28 16.14 -7.82
C GLU A 211 3.04 15.26 -7.52
N ALA A 212 1.87 15.63 -8.03
CA ALA A 212 0.65 14.82 -7.89
C ALA A 212 0.76 13.46 -8.60
N ALA A 213 1.28 13.43 -9.82
CA ALA A 213 1.42 12.21 -10.60
C ALA A 213 2.38 11.19 -9.95
N PHE A 214 3.48 11.67 -9.36
CA PHE A 214 4.38 10.80 -8.58
C PHE A 214 3.77 10.38 -7.24
N SER A 215 2.97 11.24 -6.60
CA SER A 215 2.26 10.88 -5.37
C SER A 215 1.28 9.73 -5.62
N GLN A 216 0.49 9.82 -6.70
CA GLN A 216 -0.43 8.75 -7.07
C GLN A 216 0.29 7.47 -7.48
N LEU A 217 1.43 7.58 -8.16
CA LEU A 217 2.27 6.41 -8.46
C LEU A 217 2.76 5.72 -7.18
N ASP A 218 3.10 6.48 -6.13
CA ASP A 218 3.55 5.93 -4.85
C ASP A 218 2.45 5.23 -4.05
N GLU A 219 1.18 5.47 -4.40
CA GLU A 219 0.02 4.79 -3.81
C GLU A 219 -0.28 3.43 -4.48
N LEU A 220 0.29 3.17 -5.67
CA LEU A 220 0.10 1.90 -6.36
C LEU A 220 1.03 0.81 -5.80
N ASP A 221 0.42 -0.27 -5.32
CA ASP A 221 1.15 -1.47 -4.94
C ASP A 221 1.46 -2.36 -6.15
N ASP A 222 2.63 -3.02 -6.13
CA ASP A 222 3.09 -3.99 -7.12
C ASP A 222 3.05 -3.54 -8.60
N TYR A 223 3.06 -2.23 -8.87
CA TYR A 223 3.14 -1.68 -10.23
C TYR A 223 4.55 -1.80 -10.82
N GLU A 224 4.66 -2.34 -12.03
CA GLU A 224 5.93 -2.48 -12.75
C GLU A 224 6.30 -1.14 -13.44
N LEU A 225 7.41 -0.53 -13.00
CA LEU A 225 7.91 0.73 -13.56
C LEU A 225 8.53 0.51 -14.95
N SER A 226 8.41 1.49 -15.85
CA SER A 226 9.25 1.53 -17.04
C SER A 226 10.72 1.69 -16.65
N GLU A 227 11.65 1.23 -17.50
CA GLU A 227 13.09 1.36 -17.27
C GLU A 227 13.49 2.84 -17.11
N ASP A 228 12.99 3.72 -17.98
CA ASP A 228 13.28 5.15 -17.92
C ASP A 228 12.66 5.81 -16.67
N LEU A 229 11.46 5.41 -16.25
CA LEU A 229 10.86 5.88 -15.00
C LEU A 229 11.70 5.45 -13.80
N ASP A 230 12.11 4.19 -13.74
CA ASP A 230 12.96 3.68 -12.66
C ASP A 230 14.29 4.45 -12.60
N ASP A 231 14.92 4.66 -13.75
CA ASP A 231 16.22 5.30 -13.85
C ASP A 231 16.20 6.82 -13.65
N LEU A 232 15.18 7.52 -14.17
CA LEU A 232 15.20 8.98 -14.29
C LEU A 232 14.24 9.70 -13.33
N ARG A 233 13.51 8.99 -12.48
CA ARG A 233 12.53 9.59 -11.55
C ARG A 233 13.11 10.68 -10.67
N ALA A 234 14.20 10.41 -9.99
CA ALA A 234 14.78 11.40 -9.07
C ALA A 234 15.36 12.61 -9.82
N LEU A 235 15.81 12.43 -11.08
CA LEU A 235 16.20 13.52 -11.95
C LEU A 235 15.00 14.40 -12.31
N ALA A 236 13.89 13.81 -12.76
CA ALA A 236 12.65 14.52 -13.09
C ALA A 236 12.11 15.28 -11.88
N GLU A 237 11.95 14.62 -10.73
CA GLU A 237 11.53 15.24 -9.46
C GLU A 237 12.41 16.44 -9.12
N HIS A 238 13.73 16.31 -9.24
CA HIS A 238 14.64 17.42 -9.00
C HIS A 238 14.41 18.57 -9.98
N ARG A 239 14.34 18.32 -11.29
CA ARG A 239 14.17 19.38 -12.30
C ARG A 239 12.86 20.16 -12.08
N PHE A 240 11.75 19.46 -11.85
CA PHE A 240 10.47 20.10 -11.57
C PHE A 240 10.44 20.79 -10.20
N SER A 241 11.19 20.30 -9.19
CA SER A 241 11.29 20.96 -7.87
C SER A 241 11.97 22.34 -7.89
N LEU A 242 12.69 22.67 -8.97
CA LEU A 242 13.30 24.00 -9.17
C LEU A 242 12.27 25.06 -9.61
N LEU A 243 11.10 24.64 -10.08
CA LEU A 243 9.99 25.53 -10.39
C LEU A 243 9.31 26.05 -9.11
N PRO A 244 8.62 27.20 -9.15
CA PRO A 244 7.89 27.73 -8.00
C PRO A 244 6.87 26.72 -7.45
N SER A 245 6.79 26.57 -6.13
CA SER A 245 5.73 25.79 -5.48
C SER A 245 4.43 26.60 -5.36
N GLY A 246 3.34 25.94 -4.94
CA GLY A 246 2.05 26.59 -4.66
C GLY A 246 1.15 26.75 -5.88
N GLY A 247 1.44 26.04 -6.98
CA GLY A 247 0.46 25.83 -8.05
C GLY A 247 -0.61 24.84 -7.61
N SER A 248 -1.68 24.77 -8.38
CA SER A 248 -2.76 23.79 -8.23
C SER A 248 -2.85 22.97 -9.50
N VAL A 249 -3.13 21.68 -9.37
CA VAL A 249 -3.58 20.86 -10.51
C VAL A 249 -5.00 21.33 -10.86
N PRO A 250 -5.26 21.83 -12.08
CA PRO A 250 -6.62 22.11 -12.50
C PRO A 250 -7.44 20.83 -12.47
N VAL A 251 -8.66 20.93 -11.97
CA VAL A 251 -9.65 19.85 -12.10
C VAL A 251 -10.05 19.79 -13.58
N GLU A 252 -9.55 18.80 -14.31
CA GLU A 252 -9.81 18.66 -15.75
C GLU A 252 -11.11 17.92 -16.04
N THR A 253 -11.49 16.99 -15.16
CA THR A 253 -12.73 16.24 -15.20
C THR A 253 -13.51 16.42 -13.91
N HIS A 254 -14.84 16.48 -14.01
CA HIS A 254 -15.73 16.50 -12.86
C HIS A 254 -16.72 15.37 -13.01
N GLU A 255 -16.91 14.58 -11.96
CA GLU A 255 -18.02 13.63 -11.87
C GLU A 255 -19.31 14.36 -12.22
N LEU A 256 -20.07 13.80 -13.16
CA LEU A 256 -21.32 14.38 -13.57
C LEU A 256 -22.32 14.27 -12.41
N SER A 257 -22.98 15.38 -12.08
CA SER A 257 -24.16 15.28 -11.21
C SER A 257 -25.26 14.45 -11.88
N ASP A 258 -26.16 13.85 -11.11
CA ASP A 258 -27.31 13.08 -11.64
C ASP A 258 -28.07 13.83 -12.74
N ALA A 259 -28.24 15.15 -12.58
CA ALA A 259 -28.92 15.99 -13.56
C ALA A 259 -28.11 16.19 -14.85
N GLU A 260 -26.78 16.24 -14.78
CA GLU A 260 -25.91 16.30 -15.95
C GLU A 260 -25.84 14.97 -16.68
N ARG A 261 -25.78 13.86 -15.92
CA ARG A 261 -25.88 12.48 -16.43
C ARG A 261 -27.20 12.28 -17.20
N ASP A 262 -28.34 12.60 -16.58
CA ASP A 262 -29.65 12.55 -17.23
C ASP A 262 -29.69 13.38 -18.52
N ALA A 263 -29.16 14.60 -18.48
CA ALA A 263 -29.12 15.47 -19.65
C ALA A 263 -28.21 14.91 -20.77
N LEU A 264 -27.13 14.21 -20.41
CA LEU A 264 -26.24 13.56 -21.36
C LEU A 264 -26.92 12.37 -22.04
N ILE A 265 -27.57 11.50 -21.26
CA ILE A 265 -28.34 10.36 -21.77
C ILE A 265 -29.47 10.83 -22.69
N GLU A 266 -30.24 11.84 -22.28
CA GLU A 266 -31.29 12.42 -23.13
C GLU A 266 -30.73 13.03 -24.43
N ALA A 267 -29.54 13.63 -24.38
CA ALA A 267 -28.87 14.12 -25.57
C ALA A 267 -28.42 12.98 -26.49
N PHE A 268 -27.96 11.85 -25.94
CA PHE A 268 -27.64 10.65 -26.73
C PHE A 268 -28.89 10.07 -27.37
N VAL A 269 -29.96 9.84 -26.60
CA VAL A 269 -31.27 9.33 -27.06
C VAL A 269 -31.87 10.20 -28.17
N SER A 270 -31.73 11.52 -28.06
CA SER A 270 -32.23 12.48 -29.06
C SER A 270 -31.31 12.62 -30.28
N SER A 271 -30.14 11.99 -30.27
CA SER A 271 -29.14 12.11 -31.34
C SER A 271 -29.44 11.18 -32.52
N ARG A 272 -28.79 11.45 -33.66
CA ARG A 272 -28.83 10.54 -34.82
C ARG A 272 -28.17 9.19 -34.54
N HIS A 273 -27.27 9.12 -33.55
CA HIS A 273 -26.48 7.93 -33.24
C HIS A 273 -27.29 6.89 -32.45
N PHE A 274 -28.42 7.31 -31.86
CA PHE A 274 -29.37 6.40 -31.20
C PHE A 274 -30.30 5.68 -32.18
N PHE A 275 -30.42 6.17 -33.42
CA PHE A 275 -31.37 5.64 -34.38
C PHE A 275 -31.04 4.19 -34.77
N GLY A 276 -31.97 3.27 -34.51
CA GLY A 276 -31.84 1.86 -34.88
C GLY A 276 -31.01 1.02 -33.90
N LEU A 277 -30.72 1.56 -32.71
CA LEU A 277 -30.11 0.79 -31.63
C LEU A 277 -31.12 -0.16 -30.95
N PRO A 278 -30.63 -1.17 -30.20
CA PRO A 278 -31.44 -2.06 -29.37
C PRO A 278 -32.27 -1.31 -28.30
N ASN A 279 -33.21 -2.00 -27.65
CA ASN A 279 -34.09 -1.35 -26.65
C ASN A 279 -33.31 -0.95 -25.39
N GLU A 280 -32.28 -1.72 -25.09
CA GLU A 280 -31.35 -1.66 -23.96
C GLU A 280 -30.35 -0.51 -24.13
N ALA A 281 -30.34 0.17 -25.28
CA ALA A 281 -29.34 1.19 -25.61
C ALA A 281 -29.32 2.40 -24.68
N ARG A 282 -30.44 2.70 -24.01
CA ARG A 282 -30.47 3.73 -22.97
C ARG A 282 -29.71 3.27 -21.73
N GLU A 283 -30.03 2.08 -21.24
CA GLU A 283 -29.45 1.46 -20.05
C GLU A 283 -27.95 1.22 -20.24
N ILE A 284 -27.52 0.74 -21.41
CA ILE A 284 -26.09 0.61 -21.74
C ILE A 284 -25.38 1.97 -21.75
N GLY A 285 -26.07 3.04 -22.18
CA GLY A 285 -25.55 4.41 -22.07
C GLY A 285 -25.39 4.87 -20.62
N GLU A 286 -26.28 4.44 -19.74
CA GLU A 286 -26.20 4.67 -18.29
C GLU A 286 -25.01 3.89 -17.69
N SER A 287 -24.82 2.61 -18.06
CA SER A 287 -23.64 1.82 -17.66
C SER A 287 -22.31 2.43 -18.14
N ILE A 288 -22.27 3.05 -19.32
CA ILE A 288 -21.10 3.80 -19.78
C ILE A 288 -20.79 4.98 -18.86
N CYS A 289 -21.82 5.65 -18.33
CA CYS A 289 -21.61 6.70 -17.35
C CYS A 289 -21.15 6.12 -16.01
N ASP A 290 -21.62 4.95 -15.59
CA ASP A 290 -21.14 4.27 -14.37
C ASP A 290 -19.65 3.93 -14.47
N PHE A 291 -19.22 3.36 -15.60
CA PHE A 291 -17.79 3.15 -15.89
C PHE A 291 -16.96 4.43 -15.78
N ALA A 292 -17.50 5.56 -16.24
CA ALA A 292 -16.79 6.83 -16.15
C ALA A 292 -16.63 7.30 -14.70
N ASP A 293 -17.67 7.17 -13.86
CA ASP A 293 -17.62 7.58 -12.45
C ASP A 293 -16.60 6.78 -11.64
N GLU A 294 -16.43 5.49 -11.95
CA GLU A 294 -15.38 4.65 -11.35
C GLU A 294 -13.98 4.92 -11.91
N GLY A 295 -13.91 5.56 -13.07
CA GLY A 295 -12.68 5.94 -13.77
C GLY A 295 -12.30 7.40 -13.54
N ASP A 296 -12.30 8.17 -14.63
CA ASP A 296 -11.83 9.56 -14.64
C ASP A 296 -12.95 10.61 -14.58
N GLY A 297 -14.20 10.17 -14.48
CA GLY A 297 -15.41 10.97 -14.44
C GLY A 297 -15.90 11.52 -15.79
N ASP A 298 -15.28 11.17 -16.94
CA ASP A 298 -15.65 11.72 -18.24
C ASP A 298 -16.22 10.66 -19.21
N PRO A 299 -17.56 10.47 -19.27
CA PRO A 299 -18.18 9.47 -20.14
C PRO A 299 -18.07 9.79 -21.63
N LEU A 300 -17.56 10.97 -22.00
CA LEU A 300 -17.29 11.35 -23.38
C LEU A 300 -15.87 11.01 -23.83
N ARG A 301 -14.97 10.60 -22.92
CA ARG A 301 -13.58 10.29 -23.27
C ARG A 301 -13.43 8.85 -23.77
N TRP A 302 -13.33 8.69 -25.08
CA TRP A 302 -13.16 7.38 -25.71
C TRP A 302 -11.95 7.34 -26.64
N SER A 303 -11.11 6.35 -26.43
CA SER A 303 -9.92 6.02 -27.22
C SER A 303 -9.84 4.51 -27.44
N PRO A 304 -8.95 4.03 -28.34
CA PRO A 304 -8.73 2.60 -28.51
C PRO A 304 -8.39 1.86 -27.20
N VAL A 305 -7.66 2.52 -26.29
CA VAL A 305 -7.27 1.98 -24.98
C VAL A 305 -8.46 1.93 -24.03
N VAL A 306 -9.28 2.99 -23.96
CA VAL A 306 -10.47 3.00 -23.11
C VAL A 306 -11.48 1.92 -23.54
N VAL A 307 -11.58 1.65 -24.84
CA VAL A 307 -12.41 0.53 -25.36
C VAL A 307 -11.92 -0.82 -24.86
N GLU A 308 -10.60 -1.04 -24.83
CA GLU A 308 -10.01 -2.26 -24.27
C GLU A 308 -10.39 -2.39 -22.79
N ILE A 309 -10.06 -1.39 -21.98
CA ILE A 309 -10.32 -1.36 -20.54
C ILE A 309 -11.81 -1.64 -20.25
N PHE A 310 -12.70 -0.99 -20.98
CA PHE A 310 -14.14 -1.16 -20.81
C PHE A 310 -14.59 -2.58 -21.16
N LEU A 311 -14.21 -3.11 -22.34
CA LEU A 311 -14.72 -4.40 -22.80
C LEU A 311 -14.06 -5.60 -22.12
N THR A 312 -12.76 -5.55 -21.83
CA THR A 312 -12.02 -6.71 -21.30
C THR A 312 -11.79 -6.65 -19.79
N GLY A 313 -11.96 -5.48 -19.18
CA GLY A 313 -11.86 -5.28 -17.73
C GLY A 313 -13.21 -5.07 -17.07
N TRP A 314 -13.80 -3.90 -17.32
CA TRP A 314 -14.94 -3.41 -16.53
C TRP A 314 -16.26 -4.14 -16.82
N VAL A 315 -16.64 -4.32 -18.08
CA VAL A 315 -17.91 -5.00 -18.42
C VAL A 315 -17.98 -6.43 -17.85
N PRO A 316 -16.94 -7.27 -17.99
CA PRO A 316 -16.96 -8.62 -17.40
C PRO A 316 -16.99 -8.63 -15.87
N SER A 317 -16.40 -7.64 -15.20
CA SER A 317 -16.36 -7.58 -13.74
C SER A 317 -17.63 -6.99 -13.12
N GLU A 318 -18.19 -5.93 -13.73
CA GLU A 318 -19.28 -5.14 -13.13
C GLU A 318 -20.67 -5.46 -13.70
N ILE A 319 -20.79 -5.83 -14.98
CA ILE A 319 -22.10 -6.03 -15.60
C ILE A 319 -22.58 -7.47 -15.45
N VAL A 320 -23.78 -7.60 -14.90
CA VAL A 320 -24.53 -8.83 -14.71
C VAL A 320 -25.80 -8.77 -15.55
N ALA A 321 -25.86 -9.49 -16.67
CA ALA A 321 -26.97 -9.40 -17.60
C ALA A 321 -27.14 -10.67 -18.45
N ASP A 322 -28.20 -10.71 -19.27
CA ASP A 322 -28.41 -11.83 -20.18
C ASP A 322 -27.54 -11.74 -21.45
N ASP A 323 -27.52 -12.84 -22.22
CA ASP A 323 -26.74 -12.90 -23.46
C ASP A 323 -27.18 -11.85 -24.51
N GLU A 324 -28.41 -11.32 -24.44
CA GLU A 324 -28.90 -10.29 -25.34
C GLU A 324 -28.27 -8.94 -25.00
N TYR A 325 -28.25 -8.56 -23.73
CA TYR A 325 -27.57 -7.37 -23.24
C TYR A 325 -26.07 -7.35 -23.60
N TYR A 326 -25.35 -8.46 -23.37
CA TYR A 326 -23.93 -8.56 -23.77
C TYR A 326 -23.73 -8.52 -25.30
N ARG A 327 -24.71 -8.95 -26.09
CA ARG A 327 -24.65 -8.79 -27.56
C ARG A 327 -24.86 -7.35 -27.98
N ASP A 328 -25.62 -6.57 -27.21
CA ASP A 328 -25.98 -5.20 -27.52
C ASP A 328 -24.93 -4.17 -27.09
N ILE A 329 -24.15 -4.44 -26.02
CA ILE A 329 -23.09 -3.55 -25.54
C ILE A 329 -22.16 -3.07 -26.67
N PRO A 330 -21.53 -3.95 -27.49
CA PRO A 330 -20.66 -3.46 -28.55
C PRO A 330 -21.39 -2.64 -29.61
N ILE A 331 -22.67 -2.92 -29.88
CA ILE A 331 -23.46 -2.17 -30.87
C ILE A 331 -23.67 -0.74 -30.38
N VAL A 332 -24.12 -0.59 -29.14
CA VAL A 332 -24.38 0.70 -28.52
C VAL A 332 -23.08 1.47 -28.31
N LEU A 333 -22.00 0.80 -27.87
CA LEU A 333 -20.69 1.40 -27.67
C LEU A 333 -20.15 2.07 -28.94
N ARG A 334 -20.23 1.41 -30.11
CA ARG A 334 -19.81 2.02 -31.38
C ARG A 334 -20.62 3.26 -31.75
N SER A 335 -21.89 3.34 -31.35
CA SER A 335 -22.71 4.53 -31.55
C SER A 335 -22.40 5.61 -30.52
N TRP A 336 -22.15 5.24 -29.27
CA TRP A 336 -21.75 6.15 -28.20
C TRP A 336 -20.42 6.82 -28.52
N ILE A 337 -19.40 6.06 -28.95
CA ILE A 337 -18.09 6.59 -29.36
C ILE A 337 -18.23 7.67 -30.45
N ARG A 338 -19.10 7.45 -31.45
CA ARG A 338 -19.36 8.45 -32.49
C ARG A 338 -20.05 9.70 -31.95
N PHE A 339 -21.04 9.51 -31.08
CA PHE A 339 -21.73 10.60 -30.40
C PHE A 339 -20.76 11.44 -29.56
N ALA A 340 -19.94 10.77 -28.74
CA ALA A 340 -18.98 11.38 -27.84
C ALA A 340 -17.87 12.10 -28.60
N GLY A 341 -17.25 11.41 -29.58
CA GLY A 341 -16.17 11.96 -30.38
C GLY A 341 -16.58 13.20 -31.18
N GLU A 342 -17.75 13.17 -31.82
CA GLU A 342 -18.27 14.36 -32.52
C GLU A 342 -18.56 15.52 -31.57
N ARG A 343 -19.06 15.23 -30.36
CA ARG A 343 -19.36 16.25 -29.34
C ARG A 343 -18.08 16.87 -28.77
N ARG A 344 -17.00 16.09 -28.64
CA ARG A 344 -15.66 16.57 -28.27
C ARG A 344 -14.91 17.23 -29.42
N GLY A 345 -15.41 17.11 -30.65
CA GLY A 345 -14.76 17.67 -31.84
C GLY A 345 -13.52 16.89 -32.27
N LEU A 346 -13.46 15.59 -31.98
CA LEU A 346 -12.40 14.71 -32.45
C LEU A 346 -12.37 14.65 -33.99
N GLN A 347 -11.19 14.44 -34.55
CA GLN A 347 -11.04 14.17 -35.97
C GLN A 347 -11.74 12.86 -36.35
N ALA A 348 -12.33 12.82 -37.55
CA ALA A 348 -13.12 11.67 -38.02
C ALA A 348 -12.29 10.37 -38.03
N ASP A 349 -11.01 10.43 -38.43
CA ASP A 349 -10.13 9.27 -38.47
C ASP A 349 -9.88 8.68 -37.07
N LEU A 350 -9.83 9.53 -36.02
CA LEU A 350 -9.69 9.10 -34.62
C LEU A 350 -10.98 8.44 -34.11
N ILE A 351 -12.15 9.01 -34.47
CA ILE A 351 -13.44 8.39 -34.13
C ILE A 351 -13.55 7.01 -34.80
N ASP A 352 -13.20 6.91 -36.07
CA ASP A 352 -13.24 5.66 -36.82
C ASP A 352 -12.25 4.63 -36.27
N GLU A 353 -11.06 5.05 -35.85
CA GLU A 353 -10.07 4.21 -35.16
C GLU A 353 -10.61 3.66 -33.83
N THR A 354 -11.17 4.52 -32.98
CA THR A 354 -11.78 4.07 -31.70
C THR A 354 -12.99 3.16 -31.92
N VAL A 355 -13.79 3.39 -32.98
CA VAL A 355 -14.87 2.45 -33.32
C VAL A 355 -14.30 1.10 -33.78
N GLN A 356 -13.21 1.10 -34.54
CA GLN A 356 -12.57 -0.11 -35.04
C GLN A 356 -11.94 -0.93 -33.90
N SER A 357 -11.44 -0.30 -32.84
CA SER A 357 -10.91 -1.04 -31.69
C SER A 357 -11.97 -1.88 -30.99
N VAL A 358 -13.26 -1.53 -31.08
CA VAL A 358 -14.35 -2.39 -30.60
C VAL A 358 -14.28 -3.76 -31.30
N ASP A 359 -14.07 -3.78 -32.61
CA ASP A 359 -13.96 -5.02 -33.39
C ASP A 359 -12.70 -5.83 -33.04
N GLN A 360 -11.62 -5.15 -32.66
CA GLN A 360 -10.36 -5.78 -32.24
C GLN A 360 -10.54 -6.61 -30.96
N TRP A 361 -11.38 -6.14 -30.03
CA TRP A 361 -11.55 -6.75 -28.71
C TRP A 361 -12.77 -7.67 -28.58
N LEU A 362 -13.62 -7.80 -29.61
CA LEU A 362 -14.85 -8.60 -29.54
C LEU A 362 -14.62 -10.07 -29.18
N ASP A 363 -13.60 -10.70 -29.76
CA ASP A 363 -13.36 -12.13 -29.55
C ASP A 363 -13.02 -12.39 -28.08
N GLU A 364 -12.10 -11.61 -27.52
CA GLU A 364 -11.72 -11.68 -26.11
C GLU A 364 -12.87 -11.29 -25.19
N TYR A 365 -13.57 -10.20 -25.50
CA TYR A 365 -14.79 -9.79 -24.79
C TYR A 365 -15.79 -10.94 -24.67
N TYR A 366 -16.14 -11.60 -25.78
CA TYR A 366 -17.10 -12.70 -25.78
C TYR A 366 -16.57 -13.95 -25.07
N ASP A 367 -15.27 -14.20 -25.09
CA ASP A 367 -14.66 -15.28 -24.32
C ASP A 367 -14.75 -14.99 -22.82
N LEU A 368 -14.51 -13.73 -22.40
CA LEU A 368 -14.60 -13.30 -21.00
C LEU A 368 -16.04 -13.37 -20.46
N VAL A 369 -17.04 -12.79 -21.14
CA VAL A 369 -18.44 -12.80 -20.64
C VAL A 369 -19.10 -14.19 -20.68
N ARG A 370 -18.59 -15.09 -21.52
CA ARG A 370 -19.00 -16.51 -21.54
C ARG A 370 -18.25 -17.37 -20.54
N SER A 371 -17.10 -16.90 -20.03
CA SER A 371 -16.30 -17.64 -19.07
C SER A 371 -16.98 -17.63 -17.71
N PRO A 372 -17.29 -18.80 -17.12
CA PRO A 372 -17.84 -18.87 -15.77
C PRO A 372 -16.89 -18.28 -14.72
N ASP A 373 -15.58 -18.30 -14.99
CA ASP A 373 -14.52 -17.91 -14.06
C ASP A 373 -14.29 -16.38 -13.97
N VAL A 374 -14.90 -15.58 -14.86
CA VAL A 374 -14.72 -14.10 -14.95
C VAL A 374 -15.96 -13.34 -14.46
N ARG A 375 -17.09 -14.03 -14.27
CA ARG A 375 -18.36 -13.43 -13.84
C ARG A 375 -18.29 -13.05 -12.36
N GLY A 376 -18.47 -11.75 -12.06
CA GLY A 376 -18.47 -11.22 -10.70
C GLY A 376 -19.49 -11.89 -9.75
N PRO A 377 -19.36 -11.72 -8.42
CA PRO A 377 -20.16 -12.42 -7.41
C PRO A 377 -21.68 -12.27 -7.57
N ALA A 378 -22.13 -11.11 -8.08
CA ALA A 378 -23.54 -10.82 -8.33
C ALA A 378 -24.15 -11.71 -9.44
N GLN A 379 -23.41 -12.05 -10.49
CA GLN A 379 -23.91 -12.94 -11.56
C GLN A 379 -24.01 -14.38 -11.11
N GLN A 380 -23.13 -14.82 -10.22
CA GLN A 380 -23.19 -16.17 -9.65
C GLN A 380 -24.44 -16.35 -8.77
N LEU A 381 -24.83 -15.30 -8.03
CA LEU A 381 -26.08 -15.27 -7.27
C LEU A 381 -27.32 -15.26 -8.19
N VAL A 382 -27.31 -14.49 -9.27
CA VAL A 382 -28.41 -14.43 -10.26
C VAL A 382 -28.57 -15.76 -11.00
N ASP A 383 -27.48 -16.39 -11.43
CA ASP A 383 -27.48 -17.69 -12.09
C ASP A 383 -28.04 -18.78 -11.17
N ALA A 384 -27.74 -18.69 -9.88
CA ALA A 384 -28.24 -19.61 -8.87
C ALA A 384 -29.73 -19.44 -8.56
N LEU A 385 -30.20 -18.20 -8.38
CA LEU A 385 -31.62 -17.88 -8.23
C LEU A 385 -32.41 -18.40 -9.45
N THR A 386 -31.86 -18.20 -10.64
CA THR A 386 -32.45 -18.67 -11.91
C THR A 386 -32.48 -20.20 -12.00
N LEU A 387 -31.38 -20.88 -11.63
CA LEU A 387 -31.31 -22.34 -11.62
C LEU A 387 -32.27 -22.98 -10.60
N ALA A 388 -32.46 -22.31 -9.46
CA ALA A 388 -33.45 -22.68 -8.44
C ALA A 388 -34.90 -22.42 -8.87
N GLY A 389 -35.11 -21.72 -9.99
CA GLY A 389 -36.43 -21.34 -10.48
C GLY A 389 -37.11 -20.27 -9.63
N VAL A 390 -36.33 -19.42 -8.96
CA VAL A 390 -36.83 -18.27 -8.19
C VAL A 390 -37.24 -17.17 -9.18
N ASP A 391 -38.42 -16.61 -8.96
CA ASP A 391 -38.90 -15.45 -9.72
C ASP A 391 -38.19 -14.19 -9.22
N LEU A 392 -37.32 -13.61 -10.05
CA LEU A 392 -36.50 -12.46 -9.69
C LEU A 392 -37.33 -11.18 -9.46
N ASP A 393 -38.57 -11.14 -9.96
CA ASP A 393 -39.51 -10.04 -9.72
C ASP A 393 -40.24 -10.17 -8.36
N ASP A 394 -40.06 -11.28 -7.64
CA ASP A 394 -40.63 -11.54 -6.32
C ASP A 394 -39.57 -11.42 -5.21
N ASN A 395 -39.45 -10.22 -4.66
CA ASN A 395 -38.48 -9.90 -3.61
C ASN A 395 -38.57 -10.81 -2.37
N ASP A 396 -39.77 -11.31 -2.03
CA ASP A 396 -39.93 -12.23 -0.89
C ASP A 396 -39.36 -13.61 -1.22
N ALA A 397 -39.48 -14.05 -2.49
CA ALA A 397 -38.89 -15.30 -2.97
C ALA A 397 -37.37 -15.22 -3.08
N VAL A 398 -36.83 -14.10 -3.55
CA VAL A 398 -35.39 -13.82 -3.59
C VAL A 398 -34.81 -13.78 -2.17
N GLN A 399 -35.44 -13.05 -1.24
CA GLN A 399 -34.97 -12.96 0.13
C GLN A 399 -35.04 -14.31 0.85
N SER A 400 -36.11 -15.07 0.67
CA SER A 400 -36.22 -16.42 1.24
C SER A 400 -35.14 -17.37 0.71
N PHE A 401 -34.79 -17.27 -0.57
CA PHE A 401 -33.71 -18.06 -1.15
C PHE A 401 -32.34 -17.65 -0.59
N ILE A 402 -32.10 -16.35 -0.41
CA ILE A 402 -30.88 -15.82 0.21
C ILE A 402 -30.77 -16.26 1.67
N ASP A 403 -31.87 -16.23 2.43
CA ASP A 403 -31.92 -16.67 3.82
C ASP A 403 -31.67 -18.18 3.95
N ASP A 404 -32.29 -18.98 3.07
CA ASP A 404 -32.08 -20.43 3.00
C ASP A 404 -30.64 -20.78 2.54
N TYR A 405 -30.06 -19.99 1.64
CA TYR A 405 -28.66 -20.09 1.22
C TYR A 405 -27.70 -19.80 2.38
N ASN A 406 -27.86 -18.64 3.05
CA ASN A 406 -27.04 -18.24 4.20
C ASN A 406 -27.16 -19.20 5.40
N ALA A 407 -28.28 -19.93 5.49
CA ALA A 407 -28.50 -20.97 6.48
C ALA A 407 -27.99 -22.37 6.08
N GLY A 408 -27.46 -22.54 4.87
CA GLY A 408 -26.96 -23.81 4.33
C GLY A 408 -28.06 -24.84 4.00
N LEU A 409 -29.27 -24.35 3.69
CA LEU A 409 -30.48 -25.15 3.47
C LEU A 409 -30.90 -25.25 1.99
N ALA A 410 -30.29 -24.49 1.09
CA ALA A 410 -30.57 -24.52 -0.35
C ALA A 410 -29.88 -25.72 -1.05
N ASP A 411 -30.63 -26.49 -1.85
CA ASP A 411 -30.14 -27.65 -2.63
C ASP A 411 -29.58 -27.22 -4.00
N VAL A 412 -28.80 -26.12 -4.00
CA VAL A 412 -28.08 -25.57 -5.15
C VAL A 412 -26.65 -25.31 -4.68
N ASP A 413 -25.69 -25.92 -5.37
CA ASP A 413 -24.25 -25.76 -5.10
C ASP A 413 -23.82 -24.42 -5.74
N ILE A 414 -24.02 -23.33 -5.01
CA ILE A 414 -23.58 -21.98 -5.38
C ILE A 414 -22.28 -21.74 -4.62
N ASP A 415 -21.17 -21.59 -5.33
CA ASP A 415 -19.86 -21.36 -4.71
C ASP A 415 -19.65 -19.86 -4.41
N LEU A 416 -20.57 -19.21 -3.65
CA LEU A 416 -20.29 -17.85 -3.11
C LEU A 416 -19.19 -17.90 -2.03
N ASP A 417 -18.86 -19.11 -1.56
CA ASP A 417 -17.67 -19.37 -0.77
C ASP A 417 -16.39 -19.16 -1.58
N ARG A 418 -16.32 -19.08 -2.92
CA ARG A 418 -15.00 -18.95 -3.58
C ARG A 418 -14.39 -17.54 -3.58
N ALA A 419 -15.21 -16.51 -3.52
CA ALA A 419 -14.75 -15.12 -3.41
C ALA A 419 -14.41 -14.78 -1.95
N ASP A 420 -15.26 -15.21 -1.02
CA ASP A 420 -15.00 -15.08 0.42
C ASP A 420 -13.95 -16.08 0.91
N GLU A 421 -13.86 -17.32 0.42
CA GLU A 421 -12.72 -18.21 0.66
C GLU A 421 -11.49 -17.73 -0.09
N GLY A 422 -11.59 -16.99 -1.19
CA GLY A 422 -10.43 -16.36 -1.82
C GLY A 422 -9.82 -15.30 -0.91
N LEU A 423 -10.65 -14.38 -0.42
CA LEU A 423 -10.26 -13.31 0.52
C LEU A 423 -9.92 -13.86 1.91
N LEU A 424 -10.74 -14.77 2.46
CA LEU A 424 -10.49 -15.47 3.73
C LEU A 424 -9.35 -16.47 3.62
N ALA A 425 -9.06 -17.09 2.47
CA ALA A 425 -7.87 -17.93 2.32
C ALA A 425 -6.62 -17.07 2.08
N GLN A 426 -6.72 -15.91 1.43
CA GLN A 426 -5.62 -14.94 1.39
C GLN A 426 -5.36 -14.36 2.78
N TRP A 427 -6.41 -14.04 3.55
CA TRP A 427 -6.34 -13.59 4.93
C TRP A 427 -5.80 -14.69 5.85
N ARG A 428 -6.35 -15.91 5.79
CA ARG A 428 -5.83 -17.08 6.54
C ARG A 428 -4.42 -17.44 6.09
N ALA A 429 -4.06 -17.26 4.82
CA ALA A 429 -2.70 -17.46 4.33
C ALA A 429 -1.75 -16.39 4.88
N PHE A 430 -2.19 -15.14 4.98
CA PHE A 430 -1.46 -14.07 5.64
C PHE A 430 -1.28 -14.36 7.14
N GLU A 431 -2.35 -14.71 7.85
CA GLU A 431 -2.31 -15.15 9.25
C GLU A 431 -1.38 -16.36 9.45
N THR A 432 -1.44 -17.34 8.55
CA THR A 432 -0.51 -18.50 8.53
C THR A 432 0.94 -18.05 8.32
N GLN A 433 1.18 -17.09 7.42
CA GLN A 433 2.51 -16.50 7.21
C GLN A 433 3.02 -15.77 8.45
N LEU A 434 2.16 -15.07 9.22
CA LEU A 434 2.56 -14.44 10.49
C LEU A 434 3.02 -15.50 11.50
N VAL A 435 2.31 -16.64 11.57
CA VAL A 435 2.72 -17.77 12.41
C VAL A 435 4.08 -18.33 11.97
N ASP A 436 4.31 -18.50 10.67
CA ASP A 436 5.60 -18.97 10.13
C ASP A 436 6.75 -17.98 10.38
N VAL A 437 6.50 -16.68 10.23
CA VAL A 437 7.46 -15.63 10.57
C VAL A 437 7.75 -15.64 12.08
N MET A 438 6.74 -15.82 12.92
CA MET A 438 6.93 -15.92 14.37
C MET A 438 7.76 -17.16 14.76
N ARG A 439 7.44 -18.34 14.20
CA ARG A 439 8.19 -19.59 14.41
C ARG A 439 9.64 -19.48 13.98
N SER A 440 9.88 -18.90 12.79
CA SER A 440 11.23 -18.71 12.25
C SER A 440 12.06 -17.69 13.04
N SER A 441 11.40 -16.68 13.62
CA SER A 441 12.04 -15.66 14.47
C SER A 441 12.33 -16.16 15.88
N LEU A 442 11.56 -17.13 16.40
CA LEU A 442 11.65 -17.62 17.78
C LEU A 442 11.94 -19.15 17.88
N PRO A 443 12.95 -19.68 17.16
CA PRO A 443 13.17 -21.13 17.09
C PRO A 443 13.52 -21.76 18.45
N ALA A 444 14.08 -20.97 19.39
CA ALA A 444 14.45 -21.42 20.72
C ALA A 444 13.26 -21.62 21.68
N LEU A 445 12.08 -21.09 21.33
CA LEU A 445 10.86 -21.20 22.15
C LEU A 445 9.91 -22.30 21.69
N ARG A 446 10.17 -22.92 20.53
CA ARG A 446 9.37 -24.03 20.03
C ARG A 446 9.63 -25.31 20.83
N GLY A 447 8.56 -26.05 21.12
CA GLY A 447 8.61 -27.30 21.88
C GLY A 447 9.04 -27.12 23.35
N VAL A 448 8.99 -25.89 23.88
CA VAL A 448 9.23 -25.63 25.31
C VAL A 448 8.02 -26.12 26.10
N GLU A 449 8.29 -26.98 27.09
CA GLU A 449 7.26 -27.58 27.96
C GLU A 449 6.37 -26.52 28.59
N GLN A 450 5.06 -26.77 28.58
CA GLN A 450 4.07 -25.87 29.17
C GLN A 450 4.34 -25.66 30.66
N PRO A 451 4.36 -24.41 31.16
CA PRO A 451 4.42 -24.13 32.59
C PRO A 451 3.05 -24.37 33.22
N THR A 452 2.62 -25.62 33.34
CA THR A 452 1.25 -26.03 33.72
C THR A 452 0.74 -25.30 34.95
N ALA A 453 1.53 -25.24 36.02
CA ALA A 453 1.13 -24.56 37.26
C ALA A 453 0.90 -23.04 37.09
N LEU A 454 1.60 -22.38 36.16
CA LEU A 454 1.39 -20.95 35.88
C LEU A 454 0.14 -20.73 35.02
N VAL A 455 -0.13 -21.64 34.07
CA VAL A 455 -1.35 -21.62 33.25
C VAL A 455 -2.58 -21.89 34.11
N GLU A 456 -2.56 -22.92 34.96
CA GLU A 456 -3.65 -23.25 35.89
C GLU A 456 -3.94 -22.07 36.84
N ALA A 457 -2.91 -21.47 37.43
CA ALA A 457 -3.07 -20.32 38.32
C ALA A 457 -3.64 -19.09 37.61
N SER A 458 -3.23 -18.84 36.36
CA SER A 458 -3.76 -17.75 35.54
C SER A 458 -5.22 -18.01 35.16
N ALA A 459 -5.55 -19.24 34.75
CA ALA A 459 -6.91 -19.64 34.43
C ALA A 459 -7.85 -19.56 35.64
N GLU A 460 -7.39 -19.94 36.84
CA GLU A 460 -8.15 -19.78 38.08
C GLU A 460 -8.47 -18.30 38.36
N ALA A 461 -7.48 -17.41 38.20
CA ALA A 461 -7.66 -15.96 38.37
C ALA A 461 -8.64 -15.37 37.34
N VAL A 462 -8.50 -15.76 36.07
CA VAL A 462 -9.40 -15.36 34.97
C VAL A 462 -10.84 -15.81 35.27
N ARG A 463 -11.07 -17.09 35.60
CA ARG A 463 -12.41 -17.59 35.89
C ARG A 463 -13.03 -16.92 37.12
N ALA A 464 -12.25 -16.69 38.17
CA ALA A 464 -12.73 -15.96 39.34
C ALA A 464 -13.13 -14.52 38.97
N GLY A 465 -12.28 -13.82 38.22
CA GLY A 465 -12.53 -12.46 37.76
C GLY A 465 -13.77 -12.31 36.88
N ILE A 466 -13.97 -13.23 35.93
CA ILE A 466 -15.16 -13.24 35.05
C ILE A 466 -16.44 -13.48 35.88
N ARG A 467 -16.44 -14.47 36.79
CA ARG A 467 -17.59 -14.80 37.64
C ARG A 467 -17.96 -13.68 38.62
N GLU A 468 -16.96 -12.95 39.11
CA GLU A 468 -17.15 -11.79 39.97
C GLU A 468 -17.43 -10.50 39.19
N SER A 469 -17.43 -10.56 37.85
CA SER A 469 -17.60 -9.43 36.94
C SER A 469 -16.59 -8.30 37.21
N VAL A 470 -15.33 -8.66 37.46
CA VAL A 470 -14.25 -7.75 37.81
C VAL A 470 -13.44 -7.38 36.56
N SER A 471 -13.23 -6.08 36.35
CA SER A 471 -12.33 -5.55 35.32
C SER A 471 -10.87 -5.94 35.62
N PRO A 472 -10.06 -6.32 34.60
CA PRO A 472 -10.36 -6.28 33.17
C PRO A 472 -10.93 -7.59 32.61
N PHE A 473 -11.15 -8.61 33.44
CA PHE A 473 -11.52 -9.95 32.96
C PHE A 473 -12.94 -10.03 32.40
N ALA A 474 -13.90 -9.32 32.99
CA ALA A 474 -15.28 -9.29 32.50
C ALA A 474 -15.38 -8.64 31.11
N GLU A 475 -14.64 -7.56 30.89
CA GLU A 475 -14.54 -6.86 29.60
C GLU A 475 -13.88 -7.76 28.56
N ALA A 476 -12.70 -8.31 28.88
CA ALA A 476 -11.98 -9.20 27.97
C ALA A 476 -12.78 -10.47 27.60
N ALA A 477 -13.54 -11.04 28.53
CA ALA A 477 -14.38 -12.20 28.25
C ALA A 477 -15.51 -11.87 27.28
N SER A 478 -16.09 -10.68 27.38
CA SER A 478 -17.15 -10.27 26.47
C SER A 478 -16.62 -9.93 25.09
N VAL A 479 -15.43 -9.31 24.98
CA VAL A 479 -14.80 -9.07 23.67
C VAL A 479 -14.42 -10.40 23.01
N ALA A 480 -14.04 -11.41 23.80
CA ALA A 480 -13.75 -12.77 23.35
C ALA A 480 -15.02 -13.64 23.15
N ASP A 481 -16.22 -13.09 23.27
CA ASP A 481 -17.51 -13.80 23.16
C ASP A 481 -17.63 -15.04 24.08
N LEU A 482 -17.03 -15.00 25.27
CA LEU A 482 -17.03 -16.11 26.22
C LEU A 482 -18.26 -16.05 27.14
N GLY A 483 -19.29 -16.82 26.77
CA GLY A 483 -20.51 -16.95 27.56
C GLY A 483 -20.34 -17.71 28.89
N PRO A 484 -21.26 -17.53 29.86
CA PRO A 484 -21.20 -18.22 31.16
C PRO A 484 -21.14 -19.75 31.06
N ASP A 485 -21.82 -20.33 30.06
CA ASP A 485 -21.86 -21.78 29.84
C ASP A 485 -20.57 -22.34 29.22
N GLU A 486 -19.75 -21.50 28.59
CA GLU A 486 -18.49 -21.89 27.96
C GLU A 486 -17.32 -21.79 28.93
N LEU A 487 -17.38 -20.85 29.88
CA LEU A 487 -16.34 -20.58 30.88
C LEU A 487 -15.89 -21.83 31.69
N ASP A 488 -16.83 -22.73 31.98
CA ASP A 488 -16.56 -23.97 32.73
C ASP A 488 -16.16 -25.15 31.83
N ARG A 489 -16.38 -25.04 30.52
CA ARG A 489 -16.08 -26.09 29.53
C ARG A 489 -14.75 -25.87 28.81
N ILE A 490 -14.34 -24.62 28.66
CA ILE A 490 -13.08 -24.23 28.00
C ILE A 490 -11.86 -24.68 28.82
N GLY A 491 -10.87 -25.27 28.14
CA GLY A 491 -9.62 -25.71 28.76
C GLY A 491 -8.79 -24.53 29.28
N ASP A 492 -7.94 -24.76 30.29
CA ASP A 492 -7.18 -23.68 30.93
C ASP A 492 -6.30 -22.90 29.96
N LEU A 493 -5.65 -23.60 29.02
CA LEU A 493 -4.79 -22.99 28.01
C LEU A 493 -5.58 -22.17 26.98
N ASP A 494 -6.72 -22.68 26.54
CA ASP A 494 -7.59 -22.01 25.56
C ASP A 494 -8.23 -20.77 26.18
N LEU A 495 -8.63 -20.87 27.45
CA LEU A 495 -9.16 -19.75 28.22
C LEU A 495 -8.14 -18.62 28.35
N VAL A 496 -6.92 -18.92 28.82
CA VAL A 496 -5.91 -17.88 29.00
C VAL A 496 -5.42 -17.35 27.65
N SER A 497 -5.42 -18.15 26.58
CA SER A 497 -5.06 -17.68 25.24
C SER A 497 -6.10 -16.69 24.72
N SER A 498 -7.39 -17.04 24.80
CA SER A 498 -8.50 -16.20 24.35
C SER A 498 -8.53 -14.86 25.07
N ILE A 499 -8.34 -14.87 26.39
CA ILE A 499 -8.31 -13.64 27.20
C ILE A 499 -7.04 -12.82 26.94
N ALA A 500 -5.88 -13.45 26.73
CA ALA A 500 -4.64 -12.74 26.43
C ALA A 500 -4.68 -11.97 25.09
N THR A 501 -5.53 -12.41 24.15
CA THR A 501 -5.70 -11.82 22.81
C THR A 501 -7.02 -11.08 22.64
N ALA A 502 -7.83 -10.92 23.69
CA ALA A 502 -9.20 -10.42 23.58
C ALA A 502 -9.32 -9.07 22.88
N TRP A 503 -8.35 -8.17 23.09
CA TRP A 503 -8.36 -6.82 22.49
C TRP A 503 -7.81 -6.78 21.05
N PHE A 504 -7.64 -7.93 20.41
CA PHE A 504 -7.26 -8.04 19.00
C PHE A 504 -8.50 -8.29 18.15
N GLU A 505 -8.90 -7.29 17.37
CA GLU A 505 -10.11 -7.22 16.52
C GLU A 505 -11.41 -7.57 17.28
N PRO A 506 -12.17 -6.58 17.79
CA PRO A 506 -13.49 -6.84 18.35
C PRO A 506 -14.41 -7.34 17.23
N VAL A 507 -15.07 -8.47 17.46
CA VAL A 507 -15.92 -9.15 16.47
C VAL A 507 -17.00 -8.19 15.96
N PRO A 508 -17.11 -7.95 14.64
CA PRO A 508 -18.14 -7.09 14.07
C PRO A 508 -19.44 -7.86 13.84
N ASP A 509 -19.98 -8.55 14.85
CA ASP A 509 -21.40 -8.94 14.90
C ASP A 509 -21.78 -9.49 16.28
N MET A 510 -22.35 -8.66 17.15
CA MET A 510 -22.87 -9.10 18.44
C MET A 510 -24.24 -9.77 18.23
N ARG A 511 -24.25 -11.10 18.14
CA ARG A 511 -25.48 -11.89 18.28
C ARG A 511 -26.08 -11.66 19.66
N ASP A 512 -27.35 -11.23 19.68
CA ASP A 512 -28.23 -11.18 20.85
C ASP A 512 -27.84 -10.26 22.03
N GLY A 513 -28.27 -8.99 21.95
CA GLY A 513 -28.94 -8.32 23.07
C GLY A 513 -28.15 -7.92 24.31
N HIS A 514 -26.84 -8.15 24.37
CA HIS A 514 -25.97 -7.65 25.43
C HIS A 514 -25.07 -6.53 24.90
N GLN A 515 -25.58 -5.30 24.81
CA GLN A 515 -24.74 -4.12 24.61
C GLN A 515 -23.78 -3.99 25.78
N LEU A 516 -22.52 -4.40 25.60
CA LEU A 516 -21.45 -3.66 26.25
C LEU A 516 -21.42 -2.28 25.61
N GLU A 517 -21.51 -1.23 26.42
CA GLU A 517 -21.15 0.12 26.00
C GLU A 517 -19.62 0.16 25.83
N ILE A 518 -19.08 -0.50 24.80
CA ILE A 518 -17.71 -0.24 24.35
C ILE A 518 -17.73 1.16 23.77
N SER A 519 -16.89 2.04 24.29
CA SER A 519 -16.84 3.43 23.81
C SER A 519 -16.26 3.50 22.40
N ASP A 520 -16.65 4.53 21.63
CA ASP A 520 -16.07 4.81 20.30
C ASP A 520 -14.53 4.93 20.38
N ASP A 521 -14.01 5.44 21.51
CA ASP A 521 -12.57 5.55 21.78
C ASP A 521 -11.90 4.18 21.93
N GLU A 522 -12.57 3.18 22.52
CA GLU A 522 -12.04 1.81 22.67
C GLU A 522 -12.12 1.03 21.36
N LEU A 523 -13.15 1.25 20.54
CA LEU A 523 -13.24 0.71 19.19
C LEU A 523 -12.14 1.27 18.28
N ALA A 524 -11.92 2.59 18.33
CA ALA A 524 -10.85 3.25 17.58
C ALA A 524 -9.46 2.77 18.00
N GLN A 525 -9.25 2.54 19.31
CA GLN A 525 -8.00 1.92 19.79
C GLN A 525 -7.82 0.51 19.26
N ALA A 526 -8.86 -0.34 19.28
CA ALA A 526 -8.74 -1.71 18.81
C ALA A 526 -8.46 -1.80 17.30
N ALA A 527 -9.06 -0.89 16.53
CA ALA A 527 -8.83 -0.75 15.09
C ALA A 527 -7.45 -0.17 14.73
N SER A 528 -6.75 0.47 15.69
CA SER A 528 -5.45 1.11 15.45
C SER A 528 -4.26 0.16 15.38
N LEU A 529 -4.42 -1.13 15.73
CA LEU A 529 -3.32 -2.10 15.75
C LEU A 529 -3.42 -3.09 14.59
N GLU A 530 -2.38 -3.14 13.76
CA GLU A 530 -2.29 -4.12 12.69
C GLU A 530 -1.73 -5.48 13.17
N HIS A 531 -1.96 -6.51 12.36
CA HIS A 531 -1.40 -7.84 12.55
C HIS A 531 0.15 -7.84 12.62
N THR A 532 0.79 -7.04 11.77
CA THR A 532 2.25 -6.86 11.66
C THR A 532 2.85 -6.21 12.90
N ASP A 533 2.14 -5.26 13.51
CA ASP A 533 2.53 -4.57 14.74
C ASP A 533 2.56 -5.52 15.94
N LEU A 534 1.52 -6.34 16.07
CA LEU A 534 1.46 -7.34 17.12
C LEU A 534 2.51 -8.43 16.91
N LEU A 535 2.71 -8.89 15.68
CA LEU A 535 3.80 -9.83 15.37
C LEU A 535 5.16 -9.26 15.81
N ARG A 536 5.45 -8.01 15.43
CA ARG A 536 6.71 -7.33 15.77
C ARG A 536 6.91 -7.21 17.27
N VAL A 537 5.87 -6.78 17.99
CA VAL A 537 5.91 -6.65 19.46
C VAL A 537 6.16 -8.00 20.12
N ILE A 538 5.43 -9.04 19.72
CA ILE A 538 5.52 -10.37 20.32
C ILE A 538 6.89 -10.98 20.05
N VAL A 539 7.42 -10.86 18.83
CA VAL A 539 8.77 -11.33 18.48
C VAL A 539 9.83 -10.60 19.30
N ILE A 540 9.76 -9.28 19.46
CA ILE A 540 10.74 -8.51 20.24
C ILE A 540 10.68 -8.89 21.73
N LEU A 541 9.50 -8.93 22.33
CA LEU A 541 9.31 -9.33 23.72
C LEU A 541 9.82 -10.76 23.98
N ALA A 542 9.49 -11.69 23.07
CA ALA A 542 9.89 -13.08 23.19
C ALA A 542 11.40 -13.30 22.96
N THR A 543 12.01 -12.49 22.09
CA THR A 543 13.46 -12.50 21.84
C THR A 543 14.23 -11.97 23.06
N ASP A 544 13.77 -10.87 23.66
CA ASP A 544 14.43 -10.26 24.83
C ASP A 544 14.19 -11.08 26.12
N GLY A 545 13.09 -11.83 26.18
CA GLY A 545 12.80 -12.82 27.22
C GLY A 545 12.26 -12.25 28.54
N PRO A 546 12.23 -13.04 29.62
CA PRO A 546 11.65 -12.61 30.89
C PRO A 546 12.40 -11.40 31.48
N GLY A 547 11.64 -10.40 31.91
CA GLY A 547 12.14 -9.11 32.43
C GLY A 547 12.12 -7.97 31.40
N SER A 548 11.77 -8.25 30.15
CA SER A 548 11.65 -7.25 29.07
C SER A 548 10.59 -6.20 29.39
N PRO A 549 10.84 -4.90 29.15
CA PRO A 549 9.84 -3.86 29.39
C PRO A 549 8.66 -4.01 28.42
N ALA A 550 7.46 -4.14 28.97
CA ALA A 550 6.21 -4.35 28.26
C ALA A 550 5.14 -3.35 28.70
N SER A 551 5.54 -2.10 28.99
CA SER A 551 4.56 -1.03 29.23
C SER A 551 3.95 -0.55 27.92
N ALA A 552 2.71 -0.06 27.93
CA ALA A 552 2.04 0.43 26.72
C ALA A 552 2.89 1.46 25.94
N ASN A 553 3.55 2.39 26.64
CA ASN A 553 4.49 3.35 26.05
C ASN A 553 5.74 2.72 25.42
N THR A 554 6.17 1.56 25.89
CA THR A 554 7.30 0.83 25.30
C THR A 554 6.83 0.09 24.06
N LEU A 555 5.69 -0.61 24.16
CA LEU A 555 5.12 -1.40 23.07
C LEU A 555 4.74 -0.51 21.87
N ALA A 556 4.09 0.63 22.12
CA ALA A 556 3.74 1.61 21.08
C ALA A 556 4.95 2.23 20.36
N LYS A 557 6.17 2.14 20.91
CA LYS A 557 7.40 2.59 20.23
C LYS A 557 8.03 1.51 19.34
N LEU A 558 7.57 0.28 19.49
CA LEU A 558 8.01 -0.84 18.65
C LEU A 558 7.16 -0.94 17.38
N VAL A 559 6.03 -0.26 17.33
CA VAL A 559 5.15 -0.10 16.17
C VAL A 559 5.65 1.06 15.31
N ASP A 560 5.59 0.90 13.99
CA ASP A 560 5.84 2.02 13.07
C ASP A 560 4.54 2.80 12.94
N ILE A 561 4.61 4.12 13.09
CA ILE A 561 3.41 4.97 13.12
C ILE A 561 3.62 6.09 12.13
N ASP A 562 2.83 6.08 11.05
CA ASP A 562 2.89 7.04 9.97
C ASP A 562 2.30 8.40 10.38
N ASP A 563 1.17 8.41 11.10
CA ASP A 563 0.56 9.62 11.66
C ASP A 563 0.90 9.82 13.16
N PRO A 564 1.56 10.93 13.55
CA PRO A 564 1.80 11.26 14.95
C PRO A 564 0.55 11.23 15.86
N ASP A 565 -0.65 11.48 15.31
CA ASP A 565 -1.91 11.51 16.06
C ASP A 565 -2.43 10.09 16.39
N ASP A 566 -2.06 9.06 15.61
CA ASP A 566 -2.41 7.66 15.86
C ASP A 566 -1.62 7.04 17.02
N ARG A 567 -0.51 7.68 17.42
CA ARG A 567 0.34 7.19 18.52
C ARG A 567 -0.39 7.09 19.85
N ASP A 568 -1.34 7.98 20.08
CA ASP A 568 -2.12 7.96 21.31
C ASP A 568 -3.19 6.86 21.30
N LEU A 569 -3.73 6.50 20.11
CA LEU A 569 -4.63 5.36 19.90
C LEU A 569 -3.89 4.02 20.06
N VAL A 570 -2.75 3.84 19.39
CA VAL A 570 -1.89 2.65 19.51
C VAL A 570 -1.44 2.44 20.96
N ARG A 571 -1.09 3.53 21.66
CA ARG A 571 -0.77 3.47 23.09
C ARG A 571 -1.98 3.06 23.93
N GLY A 572 -3.17 3.56 23.63
CA GLY A 572 -4.41 3.17 24.29
C GLY A 572 -4.70 1.68 24.12
N ALA A 573 -4.58 1.18 22.88
CA ALA A 573 -4.74 -0.22 22.55
C ALA A 573 -3.80 -1.13 23.38
N PHE A 574 -2.51 -0.81 23.44
CA PHE A 574 -1.57 -1.56 24.29
C PHE A 574 -1.85 -1.41 25.79
N ALA A 575 -2.49 -0.33 26.24
CA ALA A 575 -2.87 -0.19 27.64
C ALA A 575 -3.92 -1.24 28.04
N ASN A 576 -4.85 -1.56 27.14
CA ASN A 576 -5.87 -2.60 27.35
C ASN A 576 -5.22 -3.99 27.45
N PHE A 577 -4.33 -4.32 26.51
CA PHE A 577 -3.52 -5.55 26.57
C PHE A 577 -2.71 -5.66 27.87
N VAL A 578 -1.94 -4.62 28.21
CA VAL A 578 -1.06 -4.66 29.39
C VAL A 578 -1.86 -4.79 30.68
N THR A 579 -3.05 -4.19 30.76
CA THR A 579 -3.92 -4.31 31.93
C THR A 579 -4.40 -5.74 32.13
N VAL A 580 -4.87 -6.39 31.06
CA VAL A 580 -5.25 -7.82 31.09
C VAL A 580 -4.03 -8.70 31.38
N TRP A 581 -2.90 -8.47 30.70
CA TRP A 581 -1.68 -9.25 30.89
C TRP A 581 -1.11 -9.15 32.30
N GLN A 582 -1.21 -7.99 32.94
CA GLN A 582 -0.82 -7.82 34.35
C GLN A 582 -1.72 -8.61 35.29
N ALA A 583 -3.04 -8.56 35.08
CA ALA A 583 -4.00 -9.32 35.87
C ALA A 583 -3.81 -10.84 35.73
N MET A 584 -3.45 -11.30 34.53
CA MET A 584 -3.15 -12.71 34.24
C MET A 584 -1.78 -13.19 34.75
N GLY A 585 -0.87 -12.28 35.08
CA GLY A 585 0.52 -12.60 35.41
C GLY A 585 1.42 -12.87 34.19
N VAL A 586 0.98 -12.52 32.98
CA VAL A 586 1.79 -12.50 31.74
C VAL A 586 2.87 -11.41 31.84
N VAL A 587 2.53 -10.30 32.49
CA VAL A 587 3.42 -9.18 32.79
C VAL A 587 3.37 -8.90 34.30
N ASP A 588 4.49 -8.50 34.91
CA ASP A 588 4.53 -8.16 36.34
C ASP A 588 4.00 -6.74 36.64
N ALA A 589 3.91 -6.41 37.93
CA ALA A 589 3.44 -5.09 38.39
C ALA A 589 4.32 -3.91 37.94
N SER A 590 5.54 -4.15 37.45
CA SER A 590 6.44 -3.15 36.86
C SER A 590 6.35 -3.11 35.33
N ALA A 591 5.32 -3.73 34.76
CA ALA A 591 5.15 -3.89 33.33
C ALA A 591 6.33 -4.62 32.68
N ARG A 592 6.84 -5.71 33.29
CA ARG A 592 7.89 -6.56 32.70
C ARG A 592 7.38 -7.96 32.37
N LEU A 593 7.79 -8.49 31.22
CA LEU A 593 7.41 -9.82 30.75
C LEU A 593 7.79 -10.90 31.77
N THR A 594 6.85 -11.77 32.16
CA THR A 594 7.12 -12.88 33.08
C THR A 594 7.51 -14.16 32.33
N ALA A 595 7.85 -15.23 33.06
CA ALA A 595 8.03 -16.54 32.46
C ALA A 595 6.73 -17.09 31.84
N LEU A 596 5.57 -16.77 32.42
CA LEU A 596 4.27 -17.11 31.85
C LEU A 596 4.07 -16.36 30.53
N GLY A 597 4.29 -15.04 30.51
CA GLY A 597 4.10 -14.27 29.28
C GLY A 597 5.08 -14.61 28.18
N HIS A 598 6.34 -14.90 28.54
CA HIS A 598 7.36 -15.36 27.60
C HIS A 598 6.98 -16.65 26.88
N TRP A 599 6.29 -17.56 27.59
CA TRP A 599 5.80 -18.80 27.01
C TRP A 599 4.43 -18.66 26.32
N LEU A 600 3.50 -17.93 26.94
CA LEU A 600 2.10 -17.88 26.53
C LEU A 600 1.86 -17.00 25.29
N LEU A 601 2.48 -15.83 25.22
CA LEU A 601 2.15 -14.82 24.20
C LEU A 601 2.35 -15.33 22.75
N PRO A 602 3.49 -15.95 22.37
CA PRO A 602 3.64 -16.49 21.02
C PRO A 602 2.58 -17.55 20.67
N ARG A 603 2.20 -18.38 21.63
CA ARG A 603 1.21 -19.45 21.46
C ARG A 603 -0.21 -18.93 21.38
N ALA A 604 -0.54 -17.91 22.17
CA ALA A 604 -1.86 -17.30 22.18
C ALA A 604 -2.12 -16.55 20.86
N PHE A 605 -1.17 -15.75 20.39
CA PHE A 605 -1.30 -15.05 19.10
C PHE A 605 -1.26 -16.00 17.90
N ALA A 606 -0.43 -17.05 17.92
CA ALA A 606 -0.45 -18.05 16.86
C ALA A 606 -1.82 -18.74 16.74
N ARG A 607 -2.44 -19.09 17.88
CA ARG A 607 -3.81 -19.65 17.89
C ARG A 607 -4.85 -18.66 17.41
N ARG A 608 -4.70 -17.37 17.76
CA ARG A 608 -5.61 -16.32 17.30
C ARG A 608 -5.56 -16.17 15.77
N TRP A 609 -4.39 -16.33 15.16
CA TRP A 609 -4.16 -16.37 13.71
C TRP A 609 -4.35 -17.77 13.09
N GLY A 610 -5.12 -18.65 13.74
CA GLY A 610 -5.49 -19.94 13.17
C GLY A 610 -4.38 -20.99 13.07
N GLY A 611 -3.23 -20.82 13.73
CA GLY A 611 -2.09 -21.75 13.69
C GLY A 611 -1.61 -22.24 15.05
N ASP A 612 -0.65 -23.18 15.05
CA ASP A 612 0.04 -23.67 16.26
C ASP A 612 1.50 -23.22 16.28
N PHE A 613 1.93 -22.51 17.32
CA PHE A 613 3.33 -22.07 17.45
C PHE A 613 4.32 -23.24 17.59
N ASP A 614 3.89 -24.40 18.11
CA ASP A 614 4.76 -25.55 18.41
C ASP A 614 4.80 -26.63 17.30
N GLU A 615 3.97 -26.52 16.26
CA GLU A 615 4.13 -27.28 15.00
C GLU A 615 5.43 -26.85 14.27
#